data_AF-A0A1F0NIW8-F1
#
_entry.id   AF-A0A1F0NIW8-F1
#
_cell.length_a   1.000
_cell.length_b   1.000
_cell.length_c   1.000
_cell.angle_alpha   90.00
_cell.angle_beta   90.00
_cell.angle_gamma   90.00
#
_symmetry.space_group_name_H-M   'P 1'
#
loop_
_entity.id
_entity.type
_entity.pdbx_description
1 polymer ?
#
loop_
_entity_poly.entity_id
_entity_poly.type
_entity_poly.pdbx_seq_one_letter_code
_entity_poly.pdbx_strand_id
1 'polypeptide(L)'
;MIKKYITKKGETRYLFQTYLGIDPATGKEKRTTRRGFKTIKEAKAAERDLLLDVEENGFSNNEDFQNPTFAEVAELWLDSYKSTVKPTTYQNVKKKLNVMIDSYFTDMKIKQISVAYCQKVAIKLSNRYVLYSNYYSVISRIFKYATSLDIVKSNPLDKIIKPKNKPLKGKENYYTKQELTEFLKVSKANFKPVDYTFFHLLAFSGLRTGEAIGLMWSDVDFENKRLSISRTAVVIGKKQTVQDPKTKRSKRVITLDDETLNVLKLWKRQQIKEYFQAGVPYKHDLNYIFTNDIGGWLLAATMKVKLSRFFCKHKELKKISPHGFRHTHASLLFEAGVTAKIISDRLGHNNVQITLDMYTHINDNQRVEVVDQFMDFIRSS
;
A
#
# COMPACT_ATOMS: atom_id res chain seq x y z
N MET A 1 -42.05 -21.21 26.07
CA MET A 1 -43.18 -20.59 26.84
C MET A 1 -42.96 -19.09 26.91
N ILE A 2 -43.94 -18.29 26.50
CA ILE A 2 -43.82 -16.82 26.49
C ILE A 2 -44.29 -16.27 27.83
N LYS A 3 -43.47 -15.41 28.45
CA LYS A 3 -43.75 -14.77 29.73
C LYS A 3 -43.88 -13.25 29.54
N LYS A 4 -44.84 -12.65 30.24
CA LYS A 4 -45.03 -11.19 30.35
C LYS A 4 -44.14 -10.65 31.48
N TYR A 5 -43.51 -9.50 31.27
CA TYR A 5 -42.78 -8.77 32.31
C TYR A 5 -42.93 -7.26 32.16
N ILE A 6 -42.67 -6.51 33.24
CA ILE A 6 -42.75 -5.05 33.27
C ILE A 6 -41.33 -4.49 33.33
N THR A 7 -41.05 -3.49 32.48
CA THR A 7 -39.74 -2.81 32.46
C THR A 7 -39.60 -1.82 33.62
N LYS A 8 -38.36 -1.37 33.91
CA LYS A 8 -38.11 -0.29 34.90
C LYS A 8 -38.85 1.02 34.59
N LYS A 9 -39.35 1.20 33.35
CA LYS A 9 -40.13 2.36 32.90
C LYS A 9 -41.65 2.11 32.91
N GLY A 10 -42.12 1.00 33.48
CA GLY A 10 -43.55 0.66 33.55
C GLY A 10 -44.15 0.03 32.29
N GLU A 11 -43.40 -0.09 31.19
CA GLU A 11 -43.91 -0.71 29.97
C GLU A 11 -44.05 -2.24 30.10
N THR A 12 -45.16 -2.79 29.61
CA THR A 12 -45.34 -4.24 29.44
C THR A 12 -44.56 -4.74 28.23
N ARG A 13 -43.72 -5.77 28.43
CA ARG A 13 -42.97 -6.46 27.37
C ARG A 13 -43.08 -7.98 27.54
N TYR A 14 -42.71 -8.70 26.48
CA TYR A 14 -42.74 -10.17 26.45
C TYR A 14 -41.33 -10.73 26.23
N LEU A 15 -41.10 -11.91 26.79
CA LEU A 15 -39.90 -12.72 26.58
C LEU A 15 -40.28 -14.17 26.30
N PHE A 16 -39.41 -14.89 25.62
CA PHE A 16 -39.50 -16.34 25.51
C PHE A 16 -38.21 -16.97 26.00
N GLN A 17 -38.34 -18.17 26.56
CA GLN A 17 -37.22 -19.08 26.80
C GLN A 17 -37.54 -20.38 26.07
N THR A 18 -36.66 -20.76 25.14
CA THR A 18 -36.90 -21.90 24.25
C THR A 18 -35.70 -22.84 24.23
N TYR A 19 -35.98 -24.12 24.03
CA TYR A 19 -34.97 -25.16 23.90
C TYR A 19 -34.59 -25.28 22.42
N LEU A 20 -33.30 -25.23 22.13
CA LEU A 20 -32.78 -25.24 20.76
C LEU A 20 -32.25 -26.62 20.34
N GLY A 21 -32.11 -27.56 21.28
CA GLY A 21 -31.52 -28.89 21.06
C GLY A 21 -30.20 -29.10 21.81
N ILE A 22 -29.49 -30.18 21.48
CA ILE A 22 -28.17 -30.52 22.01
C ILE A 22 -27.11 -30.02 21.05
N ASP A 23 -26.21 -29.17 21.54
CA ASP A 23 -25.12 -28.63 20.73
C ASP A 23 -24.12 -29.75 20.38
N PRO A 24 -23.93 -30.13 19.10
CA PRO A 24 -23.10 -31.26 18.71
C PRO A 24 -21.61 -31.03 18.99
N ALA A 25 -21.17 -29.79 19.15
CA ALA A 25 -19.79 -29.47 19.48
C ALA A 25 -19.49 -29.62 20.98
N THR A 26 -20.49 -29.45 21.85
CA THR A 26 -20.30 -29.47 23.32
C THR A 26 -21.03 -30.59 24.04
N GLY A 27 -21.97 -31.27 23.37
CA GLY A 27 -22.82 -32.32 23.93
C GLY A 27 -23.84 -31.81 24.97
N LYS A 28 -23.99 -30.50 25.14
CA LYS A 28 -24.85 -29.90 26.17
C LYS A 28 -26.15 -29.36 25.57
N GLU A 29 -27.22 -29.42 26.36
CA GLU A 29 -28.48 -28.76 26.03
C GLU A 29 -28.29 -27.24 25.90
N LYS A 30 -28.77 -26.68 24.79
CA LYS A 30 -28.71 -25.25 24.53
C LYS A 30 -30.11 -24.65 24.61
N ARG A 31 -30.26 -23.65 25.48
CA ARG A 31 -31.49 -22.88 25.65
C ARG A 31 -31.15 -21.40 25.51
N THR A 32 -32.00 -20.65 24.84
CA THR A 32 -31.86 -19.19 24.77
C THR A 32 -33.06 -18.48 25.35
N THR A 33 -32.83 -17.24 25.76
CA THR A 33 -33.87 -16.33 26.23
C THR A 33 -33.80 -15.01 25.45
N ARG A 34 -34.83 -14.70 24.67
CA ARG A 34 -34.97 -13.39 24.02
C ARG A 34 -36.11 -12.60 24.67
N ARG A 35 -35.90 -11.29 24.84
CA ARG A 35 -36.81 -10.38 25.56
C ARG A 35 -36.95 -9.04 24.83
N GLY A 36 -38.00 -8.29 25.18
CA GLY A 36 -38.21 -6.91 24.71
C GLY A 36 -39.31 -6.74 23.67
N PHE A 37 -40.02 -7.81 23.32
CA PHE A 37 -41.12 -7.78 22.36
C PHE A 37 -42.31 -6.99 22.90
N LYS A 38 -42.98 -6.21 22.04
CA LYS A 38 -44.15 -5.40 22.43
C LYS A 38 -45.41 -6.25 22.51
N THR A 39 -45.48 -7.33 21.72
CA THR A 39 -46.64 -8.22 21.67
C THR A 39 -46.24 -9.68 21.77
N ILE A 40 -47.20 -10.53 22.18
CA ILE A 40 -47.04 -11.99 22.17
C ILE A 40 -46.78 -12.49 20.74
N LYS A 41 -47.40 -11.87 19.73
CA LYS A 41 -47.25 -12.25 18.31
C LYS A 41 -45.82 -12.03 17.82
N GLU A 42 -45.20 -10.89 18.14
CA GLU A 42 -43.78 -10.62 17.83
C GLU A 42 -42.85 -11.63 18.49
N ALA A 43 -43.08 -11.96 19.78
CA ALA A 43 -42.29 -12.95 20.49
C ALA A 43 -42.42 -14.36 19.86
N LYS A 44 -43.63 -14.77 19.46
CA LYS A 44 -43.87 -16.06 18.78
C LYS A 44 -43.19 -16.12 17.41
N ALA A 45 -43.25 -15.05 16.63
CA ALA A 45 -42.59 -14.99 15.33
C ALA A 45 -41.07 -15.14 15.49
N ALA A 46 -40.47 -14.38 16.42
CA ALA A 46 -39.05 -14.46 16.70
C ALA A 46 -38.59 -15.81 17.28
N GLU A 47 -39.44 -16.50 18.07
CA GLU A 47 -39.18 -17.86 18.56
C GLU A 47 -39.17 -18.87 17.40
N ARG A 48 -40.14 -18.79 16.48
CA ARG A 48 -40.21 -19.68 15.31
C ARG A 48 -39.05 -19.46 14.34
N ASP A 49 -38.74 -18.21 14.01
CA ASP A 49 -37.64 -17.87 13.09
C ASP A 49 -36.30 -18.37 13.65
N LEU A 50 -36.13 -18.33 14.97
CA LEU A 50 -34.96 -18.86 15.65
C LEU A 50 -34.88 -20.39 15.59
N LEU A 51 -36.00 -21.10 15.76
CA LEU A 51 -36.01 -22.56 15.65
C LEU A 51 -35.68 -23.02 14.22
N LEU A 52 -36.26 -22.35 13.21
CA LEU A 52 -35.94 -22.61 11.81
C LEU A 52 -34.47 -22.31 11.50
N ASP A 53 -33.91 -21.23 12.02
CA ASP A 53 -32.48 -20.89 11.85
C ASP A 53 -31.56 -21.96 12.45
N VAL A 54 -31.90 -22.50 13.63
CA VAL A 54 -31.12 -23.59 14.25
C VAL A 54 -31.27 -24.91 13.49
N GLU A 55 -32.44 -25.18 12.92
CA GLU A 55 -32.67 -26.37 12.10
C GLU A 55 -31.91 -26.30 10.75
N GLU A 56 -31.90 -25.13 10.10
CA GLU A 56 -31.22 -24.92 8.82
C GLU A 56 -29.69 -24.75 8.98
N ASN A 57 -29.25 -24.03 10.02
CA ASN A 57 -27.86 -23.55 10.15
C ASN A 57 -27.11 -24.06 11.40
N GLY A 58 -27.75 -24.85 12.26
CA GLY A 58 -27.16 -25.38 13.50
C GLY A 58 -27.05 -24.37 14.65
N PHE A 59 -26.38 -24.76 15.73
CA PHE A 59 -26.24 -23.92 16.92
C PHE A 59 -25.22 -22.79 16.70
N SER A 60 -25.71 -21.56 16.59
CA SER A 60 -24.82 -20.38 16.64
C SER A 60 -24.11 -20.31 17.99
N ASN A 61 -22.77 -20.33 17.99
CA ASN A 61 -21.94 -20.21 19.20
C ASN A 61 -21.71 -18.76 19.66
N ASN A 62 -22.27 -17.78 18.96
CA ASN A 62 -22.24 -16.37 19.37
C ASN A 62 -23.60 -15.72 19.07
N GLU A 63 -24.48 -15.65 20.07
CA GLU A 63 -25.74 -14.90 19.96
C GLU A 63 -25.50 -13.41 19.62
N ASP A 64 -24.40 -12.84 20.12
CA ASP A 64 -24.00 -11.44 19.86
C ASP A 64 -23.46 -11.22 18.43
N PHE A 65 -23.01 -12.26 17.74
CA PHE A 65 -22.47 -12.16 16.37
C PHE A 65 -23.45 -12.61 15.29
N GLN A 66 -24.73 -12.83 15.62
CA GLN A 66 -25.77 -13.13 14.63
C GLN A 66 -26.17 -11.90 13.79
N ASN A 67 -25.98 -10.69 14.31
CA ASN A 67 -26.30 -9.45 13.59
C ASN A 67 -25.25 -8.36 13.85
N PRO A 68 -24.00 -8.55 13.40
CA PRO A 68 -22.93 -7.61 13.64
C PRO A 68 -23.09 -6.38 12.74
N THR A 69 -22.54 -5.27 13.21
CA THR A 69 -22.26 -4.09 12.40
C THR A 69 -21.16 -4.40 11.38
N PHE A 70 -21.10 -3.59 10.33
CA PHE A 70 -19.98 -3.66 9.39
C PHE A 70 -18.64 -3.45 10.08
N ALA A 71 -18.57 -2.58 11.10
CA ALA A 71 -17.37 -2.30 11.86
C ALA A 71 -16.88 -3.52 12.67
N GLU A 72 -17.80 -4.26 13.32
CA GLU A 72 -17.46 -5.47 14.08
C GLU A 72 -16.89 -6.56 13.17
N VAL A 73 -17.49 -6.79 11.99
CA VAL A 73 -16.95 -7.74 11.01
C VAL A 73 -15.60 -7.28 10.46
N ALA A 74 -15.44 -5.97 10.25
CA ALA A 74 -14.20 -5.37 9.80
C ALA A 74 -13.05 -5.54 10.81
N GLU A 75 -13.31 -5.43 12.12
CA GLU A 75 -12.30 -5.66 13.17
C GLU A 75 -11.85 -7.13 13.18
N LEU A 76 -12.80 -8.08 13.15
CA LEU A 76 -12.46 -9.52 13.07
C LEU A 76 -11.66 -9.86 11.81
N TRP A 77 -12.04 -9.27 10.67
CA TRP A 77 -11.28 -9.45 9.44
C TRP A 77 -9.87 -8.86 9.56
N LEU A 78 -9.72 -7.68 10.19
CA LEU A 78 -8.43 -7.04 10.37
C LEU A 78 -7.49 -7.89 11.24
N ASP A 79 -8.00 -8.51 12.30
CA ASP A 79 -7.21 -9.39 13.17
C ASP A 79 -6.66 -10.60 12.39
N SER A 80 -7.50 -11.22 11.57
CA SER A 80 -7.09 -12.29 10.67
C SER A 80 -6.13 -11.80 9.58
N TYR A 81 -6.42 -10.64 8.99
CA TYR A 81 -5.63 -10.07 7.89
C TYR A 81 -4.22 -9.66 8.33
N LYS A 82 -4.04 -9.26 9.59
CA LYS A 82 -2.76 -8.80 10.15
C LYS A 82 -1.65 -9.84 10.01
N SER A 83 -1.95 -11.13 10.12
CA SER A 83 -0.97 -12.22 9.97
C SER A 83 -0.59 -12.50 8.51
N THR A 84 -1.40 -12.04 7.56
CA THR A 84 -1.24 -12.34 6.13
C THR A 84 -0.39 -11.32 5.36
N VAL A 85 -0.13 -10.14 5.95
CA VAL A 85 0.53 -9.03 5.25
C VAL A 85 1.58 -8.32 6.10
N LYS A 86 2.50 -7.61 5.42
CA LYS A 86 3.49 -6.76 6.09
C LYS A 86 2.81 -5.65 6.89
N PRO A 87 3.41 -5.19 8.01
CA PRO A 87 2.82 -4.15 8.88
C PRO A 87 2.41 -2.86 8.16
N THR A 88 3.17 -2.41 7.16
CA THR A 88 2.84 -1.22 6.36
C THR A 88 1.58 -1.41 5.52
N THR A 89 1.36 -2.62 5.01
CA THR A 89 0.16 -2.96 4.24
C THR A 89 -1.06 -3.02 5.16
N TYR A 90 -0.91 -3.65 6.33
CA TYR A 90 -1.94 -3.67 7.36
C TYR A 90 -2.37 -2.25 7.76
N GLN A 91 -1.42 -1.38 8.11
CA GLN A 91 -1.70 0.01 8.51
C GLN A 91 -2.40 0.81 7.41
N ASN A 92 -1.97 0.65 6.15
CA ASN A 92 -2.60 1.32 5.01
C ASN A 92 -4.04 0.85 4.77
N VAL A 93 -4.32 -0.44 4.95
CA VAL A 93 -5.68 -0.99 4.83
C VAL A 93 -6.54 -0.57 6.01
N LYS A 94 -6.06 -0.69 7.25
CA LYS A 94 -6.77 -0.25 8.46
C LYS A 94 -7.17 1.22 8.36
N LYS A 95 -6.25 2.10 7.95
CA LYS A 95 -6.55 3.52 7.74
C LYS A 95 -7.67 3.76 6.71
N LYS A 96 -7.63 3.05 5.58
CA LYS A 96 -8.70 3.16 4.56
C LYS A 96 -10.02 2.65 5.12
N LEU A 97 -10.00 1.53 5.83
CA LEU A 97 -11.19 0.90 6.38
C LEU A 97 -11.86 1.79 7.43
N ASN A 98 -11.10 2.39 8.35
CA ASN A 98 -11.64 3.34 9.33
C ASN A 98 -12.35 4.51 8.65
N VAL A 99 -11.71 5.12 7.63
CA VAL A 99 -12.34 6.19 6.85
C VAL A 99 -13.65 5.73 6.19
N MET A 100 -13.70 4.48 5.71
CA MET A 100 -14.92 3.93 5.11
C MET A 100 -16.01 3.68 6.14
N ILE A 101 -15.65 3.15 7.31
CA ILE A 101 -16.57 2.92 8.43
C ILE A 101 -17.18 4.27 8.82
N ASP A 102 -16.34 5.22 9.22
CA ASP A 102 -16.77 6.52 9.76
C ASP A 102 -17.61 7.34 8.77
N SER A 103 -17.32 7.21 7.47
CA SER A 103 -18.00 8.01 6.44
C SER A 103 -19.26 7.37 5.85
N TYR A 104 -19.38 6.04 5.90
CA TYR A 104 -20.41 5.33 5.12
C TYR A 104 -21.05 4.14 5.82
N PHE A 105 -20.48 3.58 6.88
CA PHE A 105 -21.00 2.35 7.50
C PHE A 105 -21.13 2.44 9.03
N THR A 106 -21.04 3.64 9.60
CA THR A 106 -21.20 3.91 11.04
C THR A 106 -22.50 3.29 11.55
N ASP A 107 -22.39 2.44 12.57
CA ASP A 107 -23.47 1.73 13.24
C ASP A 107 -24.38 0.88 12.33
N MET A 108 -24.03 0.70 11.06
CA MET A 108 -24.83 -0.07 10.12
C MET A 108 -24.64 -1.56 10.34
N LYS A 109 -25.76 -2.28 10.51
CA LYS A 109 -25.77 -3.74 10.50
C LYS A 109 -25.44 -4.27 9.11
N ILE A 110 -24.48 -5.19 9.03
CA ILE A 110 -23.93 -5.63 7.73
C ILE A 110 -25.00 -6.28 6.84
N LYS A 111 -25.96 -6.99 7.44
CA LYS A 111 -27.13 -7.59 6.78
C LYS A 111 -28.07 -6.57 6.14
N GLN A 112 -28.09 -5.33 6.63
CA GLN A 112 -28.98 -4.26 6.14
C GLN A 112 -28.34 -3.43 5.01
N ILE A 113 -27.07 -3.67 4.70
CA ILE A 113 -26.38 -2.94 3.64
C ILE A 113 -26.78 -3.52 2.28
N SER A 114 -27.65 -2.80 1.57
CA SER A 114 -28.17 -3.21 0.27
C SER A 114 -27.21 -2.92 -0.88
N VAL A 115 -27.40 -3.63 -2.01
CA VAL A 115 -26.69 -3.36 -3.28
C VAL A 115 -26.87 -1.90 -3.72
N ALA A 116 -28.10 -1.37 -3.59
CA ALA A 116 -28.40 0.02 -3.93
C ALA A 116 -27.63 1.03 -3.06
N TYR A 117 -27.41 0.72 -1.78
CA TYR A 117 -26.56 1.54 -0.92
C TYR A 117 -25.09 1.47 -1.34
N CYS A 118 -24.57 0.28 -1.61
CA CYS A 118 -23.20 0.10 -2.10
C CYS A 118 -22.95 0.84 -3.43
N GLN A 119 -23.93 0.90 -4.33
CA GLN A 119 -23.86 1.68 -5.57
C GLN A 119 -23.67 3.18 -5.27
N LYS A 120 -24.44 3.74 -4.33
CA LYS A 120 -24.30 5.14 -3.90
C LYS A 120 -22.91 5.41 -3.29
N VAL A 121 -22.41 4.50 -2.46
CA VAL A 121 -21.07 4.61 -1.86
C VAL A 121 -19.99 4.58 -2.95
N ALA A 122 -20.09 3.69 -3.93
CA ALA A 122 -19.14 3.61 -5.04
C ALA A 122 -19.06 4.91 -5.85
N ILE A 123 -20.20 5.54 -6.16
CA ILE A 123 -20.26 6.84 -6.85
C ILE A 123 -19.62 7.96 -6.00
N LYS A 124 -19.94 8.01 -4.70
CA LYS A 124 -19.33 8.99 -3.78
C LYS A 124 -17.81 8.83 -3.75
N LEU A 125 -17.32 7.59 -3.70
CA LEU A 125 -15.88 7.29 -3.72
C LEU A 125 -15.21 7.68 -5.05
N SER A 126 -15.83 7.39 -6.19
CA SER A 126 -15.27 7.77 -7.50
C SER A 126 -15.22 9.28 -7.71
N ASN A 127 -16.11 10.02 -7.06
CA ASN A 127 -16.08 11.48 -7.08
C ASN A 127 -14.98 12.05 -6.19
N ARG A 128 -14.73 11.43 -5.03
CA ARG A 128 -13.74 11.89 -4.05
C ARG A 128 -12.31 11.46 -4.35
N TYR A 129 -12.11 10.26 -4.90
CA TYR A 129 -10.79 9.65 -5.06
C TYR A 129 -10.54 9.23 -6.50
N VAL A 130 -9.34 9.52 -7.00
CA VAL A 130 -8.91 9.01 -8.32
C VAL A 130 -8.77 7.48 -8.30
N LEU A 131 -8.15 6.95 -7.25
CA LEU A 131 -7.96 5.50 -7.04
C LEU A 131 -9.04 4.91 -6.12
N TYR A 132 -10.31 5.21 -6.40
CA TYR A 132 -11.44 4.79 -5.57
C TYR A 132 -11.56 3.26 -5.47
N SER A 133 -11.14 2.54 -6.51
CA SER A 133 -11.10 1.07 -6.58
C SER A 133 -10.32 0.44 -5.43
N ASN A 134 -9.32 1.13 -4.89
CA ASN A 134 -8.54 0.67 -3.74
C ASN A 134 -9.34 0.66 -2.43
N TYR A 135 -10.31 1.56 -2.26
CA TYR A 135 -11.20 1.58 -1.10
C TYR A 135 -12.31 0.53 -1.27
N TYR A 136 -12.88 0.49 -2.47
CA TYR A 136 -13.88 -0.49 -2.86
C TYR A 136 -13.38 -1.94 -2.68
N SER A 137 -12.13 -2.23 -3.06
CA SER A 137 -11.51 -3.56 -2.88
C SER A 137 -11.45 -3.98 -1.41
N VAL A 138 -11.19 -3.05 -0.48
CA VAL A 138 -11.17 -3.34 0.96
C VAL A 138 -12.58 -3.68 1.46
N ILE A 139 -13.60 -2.90 1.08
CA ILE A 139 -14.99 -3.18 1.47
C ILE A 139 -15.45 -4.54 0.93
N SER A 140 -15.11 -4.84 -0.32
CA SER A 140 -15.46 -6.13 -0.94
C SER A 140 -14.83 -7.29 -0.18
N ARG A 141 -13.61 -7.14 0.36
CA ARG A 141 -12.99 -8.15 1.23
C ARG A 141 -13.73 -8.35 2.54
N ILE A 142 -14.27 -7.28 3.16
CA ILE A 142 -15.07 -7.41 4.38
C ILE A 142 -16.36 -8.19 4.10
N PHE A 143 -17.08 -7.88 3.02
CA PHE A 143 -18.28 -8.64 2.66
C PHE A 143 -17.99 -10.08 2.26
N LYS A 144 -16.88 -10.34 1.55
CA LYS A 144 -16.45 -11.72 1.26
C LYS A 144 -16.14 -12.49 2.53
N TYR A 145 -15.48 -11.86 3.50
CA TYR A 145 -15.24 -12.46 4.81
C TYR A 145 -16.55 -12.71 5.58
N ALA A 146 -17.48 -11.76 5.54
CA ALA A 146 -18.81 -11.93 6.11
C ALA A 146 -19.58 -13.10 5.48
N THR A 147 -19.45 -13.28 4.16
CA THR A 147 -20.02 -14.44 3.46
C THR A 147 -19.35 -15.74 3.87
N SER A 148 -18.02 -15.78 4.06
CA SER A 148 -17.34 -17.00 4.55
C SER A 148 -17.67 -17.37 6.00
N LEU A 149 -18.26 -16.46 6.76
CA LEU A 149 -18.76 -16.69 8.11
C LEU A 149 -20.29 -16.88 8.13
N ASP A 150 -20.93 -17.03 6.97
CA ASP A 150 -22.38 -17.17 6.79
C ASP A 150 -23.22 -16.03 7.40
N ILE A 151 -22.62 -14.86 7.63
CA ILE A 151 -23.30 -13.68 8.17
C ILE A 151 -24.17 -13.03 7.09
N VAL A 152 -23.73 -13.05 5.83
CA VAL A 152 -24.47 -12.51 4.68
C VAL A 152 -24.44 -13.50 3.52
N LYS A 153 -25.59 -13.71 2.88
CA LYS A 153 -25.75 -14.68 1.79
C LYS A 153 -24.91 -14.39 0.55
N SER A 154 -24.60 -13.11 0.29
CA SER A 154 -23.78 -12.73 -0.86
C SER A 154 -23.13 -11.37 -0.63
N ASN A 155 -22.04 -11.11 -1.34
CA ASN A 155 -21.37 -9.81 -1.35
C ASN A 155 -22.15 -8.81 -2.23
N PRO A 156 -22.75 -7.75 -1.66
CA PRO A 156 -23.52 -6.77 -2.44
C PRO A 156 -22.66 -6.00 -3.45
N LEU A 157 -21.34 -5.91 -3.22
CA LEU A 157 -20.44 -5.20 -4.12
C LEU A 157 -20.24 -5.94 -5.44
N ASP A 158 -20.45 -7.24 -5.52
CA ASP A 158 -20.28 -7.98 -6.78
C ASP A 158 -21.39 -7.67 -7.79
N LYS A 159 -22.50 -7.06 -7.34
CA LYS A 159 -23.69 -6.72 -8.14
C LYS A 159 -23.76 -5.25 -8.57
N ILE A 160 -22.80 -4.42 -8.16
CA ILE A 160 -22.82 -2.98 -8.50
C ILE A 160 -22.25 -2.70 -9.88
N ILE A 161 -22.73 -1.62 -10.50
CA ILE A 161 -22.12 -1.04 -11.71
C ILE A 161 -20.95 -0.17 -11.26
N LYS A 162 -19.72 -0.61 -11.54
CA LYS A 162 -18.50 0.08 -11.13
C LYS A 162 -18.27 1.34 -11.99
N PRO A 163 -18.09 2.53 -11.38
CA PRO A 163 -17.70 3.72 -12.12
C PRO A 163 -16.40 3.49 -12.93
N LYS A 164 -16.27 4.09 -14.11
CA LYS A 164 -14.98 4.02 -14.82
C LYS A 164 -13.90 4.73 -13.99
N ASN A 165 -12.71 4.13 -13.91
CA ASN A 165 -11.57 4.82 -13.31
C ASN A 165 -11.29 6.08 -14.12
N LYS A 166 -11.17 7.22 -13.44
CA LYS A 166 -10.69 8.44 -14.09
C LYS A 166 -9.25 8.17 -14.54
N PRO A 167 -8.88 8.47 -15.80
CA PRO A 167 -7.50 8.36 -16.20
C PRO A 167 -6.67 9.24 -15.27
N LEU A 168 -5.58 8.69 -14.75
CA LEU A 168 -4.57 9.50 -14.07
C LEU A 168 -4.03 10.44 -15.14
N LYS A 169 -4.44 11.71 -15.15
CA LYS A 169 -3.75 12.77 -15.90
C LYS A 169 -2.35 12.91 -15.28
N GLY A 170 -1.43 12.04 -15.68
CA GLY A 170 -0.05 12.11 -15.23
C GLY A 170 0.66 13.21 -16.01
N LYS A 171 1.13 14.25 -15.32
CA LYS A 171 2.31 14.96 -15.82
C LYS A 171 3.42 13.92 -15.95
N GLU A 172 4.19 13.97 -17.03
CA GLU A 172 5.38 13.17 -17.18
C GLU A 172 6.27 13.31 -15.95
N ASN A 173 6.37 12.24 -15.17
CA ASN A 173 7.12 12.22 -13.92
C ASN A 173 8.50 11.61 -14.17
N TYR A 174 9.22 12.14 -15.16
CA TYR A 174 10.59 11.76 -15.49
C TYR A 174 11.27 12.92 -16.22
N TYR A 175 12.59 12.84 -16.31
CA TYR A 175 13.43 13.78 -17.04
C TYR A 175 13.94 13.18 -18.35
N THR A 176 14.06 14.01 -19.37
CA THR A 176 14.94 13.75 -20.52
C THR A 176 16.41 13.88 -20.09
N LYS A 177 17.34 13.48 -20.97
CA LYS A 177 18.79 13.62 -20.72
C LYS A 177 19.17 15.07 -20.39
N GLN A 178 18.65 16.03 -21.15
CA GLN A 178 18.94 17.46 -20.96
C GLN A 178 18.37 17.97 -19.63
N GLU A 179 17.12 17.62 -19.32
CA GLU A 179 16.46 18.03 -18.08
C GLU A 179 17.18 17.45 -16.84
N LEU A 180 17.64 16.20 -16.89
CA LEU A 180 18.40 15.58 -15.81
C LEU A 180 19.75 16.28 -15.62
N THR A 181 20.44 16.58 -16.72
CA THR A 181 21.74 17.26 -16.68
C THR A 181 21.62 18.63 -16.02
N GLU A 182 20.61 19.42 -16.41
CA GLU A 182 20.36 20.73 -15.82
C GLU A 182 19.95 20.61 -14.34
N PHE A 183 19.09 19.65 -14.00
CA PHE A 183 18.75 19.39 -12.60
C PHE A 183 20.00 19.07 -11.77
N LEU A 184 20.90 18.20 -12.24
CA LEU A 184 22.11 17.82 -11.50
C LEU A 184 23.06 19.00 -11.32
N LYS A 185 23.21 19.85 -12.34
CA LYS A 185 24.02 21.07 -12.27
C LYS A 185 23.48 22.04 -11.21
N VAL A 186 22.21 22.41 -11.28
CA VAL A 186 21.59 23.38 -10.35
C VAL A 186 21.54 22.80 -8.94
N SER A 187 21.19 21.52 -8.80
CA SER A 187 21.07 20.87 -7.49
C SER A 187 22.41 20.73 -6.77
N LYS A 188 23.52 20.47 -7.48
CA LYS A 188 24.87 20.37 -6.90
C LYS A 188 25.29 21.66 -6.19
N ALA A 189 24.91 22.82 -6.71
CA ALA A 189 25.27 24.12 -6.14
C ALA A 189 24.35 24.55 -4.98
N ASN A 190 23.14 24.00 -4.88
CA ASN A 190 22.08 24.56 -4.02
C ASN A 190 21.58 23.58 -2.94
N PHE A 191 21.83 22.28 -3.08
CA PHE A 191 21.49 21.30 -2.04
C PHE A 191 22.62 21.12 -1.02
N LYS A 192 22.24 20.69 0.20
CA LYS A 192 23.21 20.10 1.13
C LYS A 192 23.86 18.86 0.47
N PRO A 193 25.11 18.51 0.81
CA PRO A 193 25.80 17.35 0.25
C PRO A 193 24.99 16.04 0.31
N VAL A 194 24.31 15.77 1.43
CA VAL A 194 23.44 14.60 1.60
C VAL A 194 22.27 14.58 0.61
N ASP A 195 21.66 15.73 0.34
CA ASP A 195 20.48 15.85 -0.51
C ASP A 195 20.85 15.70 -1.99
N TYR A 196 21.95 16.33 -2.42
CA TYR A 196 22.50 16.14 -3.77
C TYR A 196 22.87 14.67 -4.00
N THR A 197 23.64 14.08 -3.08
CA THR A 197 24.07 12.67 -3.16
C THR A 197 22.87 11.73 -3.25
N PHE A 198 21.80 12.02 -2.50
CA PHE A 198 20.59 11.22 -2.51
C PHE A 198 19.91 11.23 -3.89
N PHE A 199 19.65 12.40 -4.46
CA PHE A 199 18.98 12.49 -5.76
C PHE A 199 19.87 12.05 -6.92
N HIS A 200 21.18 12.31 -6.87
CA HIS A 200 22.16 11.77 -7.81
C HIS A 200 22.10 10.24 -7.80
N LEU A 201 22.20 9.61 -6.63
CA LEU A 201 22.13 8.16 -6.53
C LEU A 201 20.81 7.62 -7.11
N LEU A 202 19.65 8.21 -6.77
CA LEU A 202 18.38 7.77 -7.34
C LEU A 202 18.35 7.84 -8.87
N ALA A 203 18.94 8.87 -9.46
CA ALA A 203 18.94 9.11 -10.91
C ALA A 203 19.81 8.12 -11.69
N PHE A 204 20.93 7.64 -11.13
CA PHE A 204 21.89 6.76 -11.83
C PHE A 204 21.79 5.27 -11.42
N SER A 205 21.11 4.98 -10.30
CA SER A 205 20.90 3.60 -9.82
C SER A 205 19.47 3.09 -10.03
N GLY A 206 18.51 3.99 -10.26
CA GLY A 206 17.09 3.66 -10.34
C GLY A 206 16.51 3.09 -9.05
N LEU A 207 17.11 3.34 -7.88
CA LEU A 207 16.62 2.85 -6.59
C LEU A 207 15.23 3.40 -6.24
N ARG A 208 14.47 2.66 -5.43
CA ARG A 208 13.33 3.23 -4.72
C ARG A 208 13.82 4.09 -3.56
N THR A 209 13.09 5.15 -3.20
CA THR A 209 13.44 6.06 -2.09
C THR A 209 13.72 5.31 -0.78
N GLY A 210 12.91 4.32 -0.43
CA GLY A 210 13.14 3.51 0.78
C GLY A 210 14.32 2.55 0.66
N GLU A 211 14.67 2.07 -0.54
CA GLU A 211 15.89 1.29 -0.76
C GLU A 211 17.11 2.17 -0.50
N ALA A 212 17.17 3.37 -1.09
CA ALA A 212 18.25 4.32 -0.88
C ALA A 212 18.44 4.69 0.59
N ILE A 213 17.37 5.06 1.31
CA ILE A 213 17.42 5.40 2.74
C ILE A 213 17.90 4.22 3.60
N GLY A 214 17.62 2.99 3.18
CA GLY A 214 18.02 1.78 3.91
C GLY A 214 19.47 1.32 3.65
N LEU A 215 20.21 1.98 2.76
CA LEU A 215 21.59 1.62 2.44
C LEU A 215 22.54 1.95 3.57
N MET A 216 23.46 1.03 3.83
CA MET A 216 24.61 1.17 4.73
C MET A 216 25.90 1.22 3.90
N TRP A 217 26.98 1.74 4.49
CA TRP A 217 28.27 1.75 3.79
C TRP A 217 28.81 0.36 3.48
N SER A 218 28.49 -0.65 4.28
CA SER A 218 28.74 -2.08 4.01
C SER A 218 28.09 -2.60 2.72
N ASP A 219 27.08 -1.91 2.17
CA ASP A 219 26.45 -2.33 0.92
C ASP A 219 27.20 -1.86 -0.34
N VAL A 220 28.17 -0.95 -0.19
CA VAL A 220 28.92 -0.36 -1.31
C VAL A 220 30.29 -1.01 -1.41
N ASP A 221 30.49 -1.78 -2.47
CA ASP A 221 31.79 -2.29 -2.86
C ASP A 221 32.44 -1.30 -3.84
N PHE A 222 33.33 -0.46 -3.32
CA PHE A 222 34.01 0.57 -4.10
C PHE A 222 35.07 0.00 -5.06
N GLU A 223 35.60 -1.19 -4.78
CA GLU A 223 36.64 -1.83 -5.60
C GLU A 223 36.01 -2.46 -6.84
N ASN A 224 34.97 -3.27 -6.63
CA ASN A 224 34.26 -3.95 -7.70
C ASN A 224 33.13 -3.12 -8.33
N LYS A 225 32.96 -1.87 -7.87
CA LYS A 225 31.92 -0.92 -8.33
C LYS A 225 30.50 -1.45 -8.19
N ARG A 226 30.19 -2.14 -7.08
CA ARG A 226 28.89 -2.79 -6.84
C ARG A 226 28.12 -2.17 -5.69
N LEU A 227 26.80 -2.17 -5.82
CA LEU A 227 25.86 -1.77 -4.77
C LEU A 227 24.89 -2.90 -4.48
N SER A 228 24.91 -3.38 -3.24
CA SER A 228 24.04 -4.44 -2.74
C SER A 228 22.74 -3.89 -2.18
N ILE A 229 21.60 -4.25 -2.79
CA ILE A 229 20.29 -3.73 -2.42
C ILE A 229 19.53 -4.85 -1.75
N SER A 230 19.52 -4.85 -0.42
CA SER A 230 19.01 -5.97 0.37
C SER A 230 17.91 -5.60 1.37
N ARG A 231 17.62 -4.31 1.54
CA ARG A 231 16.63 -3.80 2.52
C ARG A 231 15.91 -2.56 2.04
N THR A 232 14.82 -2.21 2.71
CA THR A 232 14.06 -0.99 2.46
C THR A 232 13.65 -0.35 3.78
N ALA A 233 13.97 0.92 3.94
CA ALA A 233 13.48 1.73 5.05
C ALA A 233 11.98 2.02 4.86
N VAL A 234 11.21 1.79 5.92
CA VAL A 234 9.78 2.02 5.99
C VAL A 234 9.41 2.70 7.31
N VAL A 235 8.28 3.39 7.31
CA VAL A 235 7.69 3.94 8.53
C VAL A 235 6.50 3.07 8.92
N ILE A 236 6.51 2.57 10.15
CA ILE A 236 5.40 1.80 10.74
C ILE A 236 4.90 2.59 11.96
N GLY A 237 3.66 3.08 11.87
CA GLY A 237 3.15 4.03 12.86
C GLY A 237 3.97 5.32 12.84
N LYS A 238 4.70 5.59 13.92
CA LYS A 238 5.61 6.75 14.05
C LYS A 238 7.10 6.37 14.07
N LYS A 239 7.44 5.09 13.89
CA LYS A 239 8.83 4.61 13.97
C LYS A 239 9.35 4.23 12.58
N GLN A 240 10.55 4.69 12.25
CA GLN A 240 11.28 4.23 11.08
C GLN A 240 11.99 2.91 11.40
N THR A 241 11.89 1.95 10.49
CA THR A 241 12.54 0.65 10.57
C THR A 241 12.95 0.16 9.19
N VAL A 242 13.76 -0.89 9.12
CA VAL A 242 14.07 -1.60 7.89
C VAL A 242 13.23 -2.86 7.79
N GLN A 243 12.83 -3.19 6.56
CA GLN A 243 12.24 -4.47 6.24
C GLN A 243 13.02 -5.13 5.13
N ASP A 244 12.97 -6.46 5.11
CA ASP A 244 13.32 -7.20 3.91
C ASP A 244 12.46 -6.70 2.72
N PRO A 245 13.03 -6.66 1.51
CA PRO A 245 12.32 -6.23 0.32
C PRO A 245 11.03 -7.03 0.09
N LYS A 246 10.10 -6.44 -0.68
CA LYS A 246 8.77 -7.03 -0.89
C LYS A 246 8.82 -8.40 -1.57
N THR A 247 9.85 -8.68 -2.36
CA THR A 247 10.02 -9.95 -3.09
C THR A 247 11.48 -10.39 -3.13
N LYS A 248 11.73 -11.69 -3.34
CA LYS A 248 13.08 -12.26 -3.48
C LYS A 248 13.92 -11.52 -4.55
N ARG A 249 13.32 -11.23 -5.72
CA ARG A 249 13.94 -10.48 -6.83
C ARG A 249 14.28 -9.02 -6.52
N SER A 250 13.73 -8.47 -5.44
CA SER A 250 14.10 -7.12 -5.01
C SER A 250 15.48 -7.09 -4.32
N LYS A 251 15.96 -8.24 -3.81
CA LYS A 251 17.36 -8.41 -3.39
C LYS A 251 18.22 -8.56 -4.65
N ARG A 252 19.11 -7.59 -4.89
CA ARG A 252 19.91 -7.53 -6.12
C ARG A 252 21.20 -6.77 -5.90
N VAL A 253 22.17 -7.02 -6.77
CA VAL A 253 23.41 -6.25 -6.86
C VAL A 253 23.40 -5.51 -8.20
N ILE A 254 23.73 -4.23 -8.18
CA ILE A 254 23.86 -3.42 -9.39
C ILE A 254 25.28 -2.85 -9.48
N THR A 255 25.72 -2.54 -10.70
CA THR A 255 26.95 -1.79 -10.94
C THR A 255 26.69 -0.29 -10.88
N LEU A 256 27.68 0.44 -10.36
CA LEU A 256 27.74 1.91 -10.34
C LEU A 256 28.86 2.40 -11.25
N ASP A 257 28.66 3.56 -11.85
CA ASP A 257 29.68 4.27 -12.61
C ASP A 257 30.66 5.02 -11.69
N ASP A 258 31.79 5.44 -12.24
CA ASP A 258 32.85 6.12 -11.49
C ASP A 258 32.44 7.48 -10.94
N GLU A 259 31.54 8.20 -11.62
CA GLU A 259 31.05 9.50 -11.15
C GLU A 259 30.18 9.31 -9.91
N THR A 260 29.23 8.37 -9.94
CA THR A 260 28.40 8.03 -8.77
C THR A 260 29.25 7.58 -7.60
N LEU A 261 30.27 6.74 -7.83
CA LEU A 261 31.19 6.30 -6.78
C LEU A 261 31.98 7.46 -6.18
N ASN A 262 32.42 8.41 -7.01
CA ASN A 262 33.12 9.60 -6.54
C ASN A 262 32.20 10.49 -5.68
N VAL A 263 30.95 10.70 -6.10
CA VAL A 263 29.94 11.43 -5.31
C VAL A 263 29.73 10.77 -3.96
N LEU A 264 29.62 9.43 -3.91
CA LEU A 264 29.53 8.67 -2.66
C LEU A 264 30.78 8.80 -1.79
N LYS A 265 32.00 8.75 -2.36
CA LYS A 265 33.26 8.94 -1.61
C LYS A 265 33.34 10.32 -0.97
N LEU A 266 33.02 11.37 -1.72
CA LEU A 266 32.99 12.75 -1.22
C LEU A 266 31.97 12.89 -0.09
N TRP A 267 30.79 12.31 -0.26
CA TRP A 267 29.78 12.29 0.79
C TRP A 267 30.22 11.50 2.04
N LYS A 268 30.83 10.32 1.90
CA LYS A 268 31.34 9.53 3.04
C LYS A 268 32.30 10.37 3.89
N ARG A 269 33.22 11.10 3.24
CA ARG A 269 34.16 12.00 3.92
C ARG A 269 33.45 13.15 4.64
N GLN A 270 32.45 13.74 4.01
CA GLN A 270 31.68 14.84 4.62
C GLN A 270 30.83 14.35 5.80
N GLN A 271 30.17 13.20 5.67
CA GLN A 271 29.36 12.61 6.72
C GLN A 271 30.18 12.29 7.98
N ILE A 272 31.41 11.77 7.82
CA ILE A 272 32.33 11.53 8.96
C ILE A 272 32.59 12.83 9.73
N LYS A 273 32.82 13.95 9.02
CA LYS A 273 33.02 15.26 9.64
C LYS A 273 31.77 15.73 10.39
N GLU A 274 30.59 15.54 9.80
CA GLU A 274 29.31 15.91 10.42
C GLU A 274 29.06 15.11 11.71
N TYR A 275 29.33 13.80 11.71
CA TYR A 275 29.23 12.97 12.91
C TYR A 275 30.20 13.41 14.01
N PHE A 276 31.45 13.69 13.64
CA PHE A 276 32.45 14.18 14.58
C PHE A 276 32.02 15.52 15.20
N GLN A 277 31.56 16.47 14.39
CA GLN A 277 31.06 17.77 14.85
C GLN A 277 29.83 17.65 15.76
N ALA A 278 28.97 16.67 15.50
CA ALA A 278 27.78 16.41 16.32
C ALA A 278 28.08 15.63 17.61
N GLY A 279 29.32 15.18 17.83
CA GLY A 279 29.68 14.33 18.97
C GLY A 279 29.04 12.93 18.93
N VAL A 280 28.67 12.45 17.73
CA VAL A 280 28.01 11.16 17.53
C VAL A 280 29.01 10.12 17.03
N PRO A 281 29.10 8.91 17.64
CA PRO A 281 30.00 7.87 17.16
C PRO A 281 29.71 7.43 15.72
N TYR A 282 30.73 7.43 14.87
CA TYR A 282 30.66 6.95 13.50
C TYR A 282 31.00 5.45 13.41
N LYS A 283 30.00 4.61 13.15
CA LYS A 283 30.13 3.14 13.09
C LYS A 283 30.60 2.57 11.73
N HIS A 284 31.41 3.32 10.98
CA HIS A 284 31.96 2.93 9.66
C HIS A 284 30.92 2.22 8.75
N ASP A 285 31.11 0.93 8.48
CA ASP A 285 30.33 0.14 7.54
C ASP A 285 28.89 -0.13 7.99
N LEU A 286 28.61 0.01 9.29
CA LEU A 286 27.27 -0.13 9.86
C LEU A 286 26.48 1.18 9.89
N ASN A 287 27.09 2.30 9.49
CA ASN A 287 26.35 3.54 9.33
C ASN A 287 25.49 3.51 8.05
N TYR A 288 24.30 4.09 8.15
CA TYR A 288 23.51 4.40 6.97
C TYR A 288 24.22 5.45 6.11
N ILE A 289 24.12 5.27 4.79
CA ILE A 289 24.65 6.26 3.83
C ILE A 289 23.91 7.59 4.00
N PHE A 290 22.60 7.55 4.24
CA PHE A 290 21.77 8.76 4.34
C PHE A 290 21.18 8.91 5.74
N THR A 291 21.68 9.91 6.46
CA THR A 291 21.31 10.21 7.84
C THR A 291 20.83 11.65 7.96
N ASN A 292 20.12 11.97 9.05
CA ASN A 292 19.84 13.35 9.41
C ASN A 292 21.08 14.01 10.07
N ASP A 293 20.95 15.30 10.41
CA ASP A 293 22.04 16.12 10.97
C ASP A 293 22.55 15.63 12.35
N ILE A 294 21.88 14.66 13.00
CA ILE A 294 22.29 14.04 14.28
C ILE A 294 22.62 12.54 14.15
N GLY A 295 22.90 12.08 12.93
CA GLY A 295 23.26 10.67 12.66
C GLY A 295 22.10 9.67 12.79
N GLY A 296 20.86 10.16 12.89
CA GLY A 296 19.64 9.37 12.90
C GLY A 296 19.06 9.16 11.49
N TRP A 297 17.84 8.64 11.44
CA TRP A 297 17.16 8.34 10.19
C TRP A 297 16.88 9.58 9.33
N LEU A 298 17.24 9.48 8.05
CA LEU A 298 16.65 10.34 7.02
C LEU A 298 15.24 9.85 6.69
N LEU A 299 14.24 10.74 6.74
CA LEU A 299 12.84 10.39 6.45
C LEU A 299 12.51 10.62 4.98
N ALA A 300 11.84 9.66 4.33
CA ALA A 300 11.40 9.80 2.93
C ALA A 300 10.48 11.00 2.71
N ALA A 301 9.62 11.32 3.69
CA ALA A 301 8.76 12.50 3.66
C ALA A 301 9.57 13.80 3.61
N THR A 302 10.67 13.87 4.36
CA THR A 302 11.58 15.02 4.37
C THR A 302 12.20 15.22 3.00
N MET A 303 12.68 14.16 2.34
CA MET A 303 13.25 14.27 0.99
C MET A 303 12.25 14.76 -0.05
N LYS A 304 10.99 14.30 0.04
CA LYS A 304 9.91 14.82 -0.82
C LYS A 304 9.68 16.31 -0.58
N VAL A 305 9.65 16.76 0.67
CA VAL A 305 9.44 18.18 1.01
C VAL A 305 10.64 19.03 0.55
N LYS A 306 11.87 18.57 0.76
CA LYS A 306 13.08 19.26 0.31
C LYS A 306 13.09 19.44 -1.21
N LEU A 307 12.78 18.39 -1.97
CA LEU A 307 12.65 18.46 -3.42
C LEU A 307 11.55 19.43 -3.87
N SER A 308 10.39 19.40 -3.20
CA SER A 308 9.30 20.34 -3.50
C SER A 308 9.70 21.79 -3.23
N ARG A 309 10.43 22.07 -2.14
CA ARG A 309 10.94 23.40 -1.82
C ARG A 309 11.99 23.87 -2.82
N PHE A 310 12.86 22.96 -3.27
CA PHE A 310 13.83 23.23 -4.31
C PHE A 310 13.16 23.71 -5.60
N PHE A 311 12.13 23.00 -6.08
CA PHE A 311 11.36 23.43 -7.25
C PHE A 311 10.53 24.72 -7.06
N CYS A 312 10.28 25.15 -5.82
CA CYS A 312 9.68 26.47 -5.59
C CYS A 312 10.68 27.60 -5.81
N LYS A 313 11.97 27.34 -5.55
CA LYS A 313 13.06 28.30 -5.77
C LYS A 313 13.57 28.28 -7.22
N HIS A 314 13.53 27.11 -7.86
CA HIS A 314 13.99 26.86 -9.22
C HIS A 314 12.80 26.52 -10.12
N LYS A 315 12.06 27.55 -10.54
CA LYS A 315 10.81 27.38 -11.32
C LYS A 315 11.06 26.97 -12.77
N GLU A 316 12.26 27.20 -13.27
CA GLU A 316 12.77 26.79 -14.58
C GLU A 316 12.88 25.27 -14.73
N LEU A 317 13.03 24.54 -13.62
CA LEU A 317 13.18 23.09 -13.64
C LEU A 317 11.82 22.39 -13.70
N LYS A 318 11.70 21.38 -14.58
CA LYS A 318 10.53 20.49 -14.60
C LYS A 318 10.40 19.78 -13.25
N LYS A 319 9.18 19.75 -12.72
CA LYS A 319 8.89 19.18 -11.40
C LYS A 319 8.63 17.69 -11.51
N ILE A 320 9.43 16.89 -10.81
CA ILE A 320 9.21 15.46 -10.65
C ILE A 320 9.12 15.06 -9.16
N SER A 321 8.58 13.88 -8.89
CA SER A 321 8.63 13.29 -7.56
C SER A 321 9.95 12.53 -7.34
N PRO A 322 10.29 12.13 -6.09
CA PRO A 322 11.43 11.25 -5.86
C PRO A 322 11.36 9.92 -6.63
N HIS A 323 10.15 9.41 -6.90
CA HIS A 323 9.99 8.23 -7.75
C HIS A 323 10.25 8.52 -9.23
N GLY A 324 10.15 9.79 -9.64
CA GLY A 324 10.43 10.20 -11.00
C GLY A 324 11.88 9.98 -11.40
N PHE A 325 12.86 10.09 -10.49
CA PHE A 325 14.25 9.75 -10.80
C PHE A 325 14.44 8.30 -11.21
N ARG A 326 13.65 7.39 -10.64
CA ARG A 326 13.66 5.98 -11.06
C ARG A 326 13.05 5.80 -12.44
N HIS A 327 12.00 6.54 -12.77
CA HIS A 327 11.45 6.55 -14.13
C HIS A 327 12.47 7.15 -15.10
N THR A 328 13.12 8.27 -14.77
CA THR A 328 14.22 8.86 -15.54
C THR A 328 15.32 7.84 -15.82
N HIS A 329 15.82 7.15 -14.80
CA HIS A 329 16.85 6.12 -14.96
C HIS A 329 16.41 5.03 -15.95
N ALA A 330 15.16 4.59 -15.83
CA ALA A 330 14.59 3.57 -16.67
C ALA A 330 14.48 4.04 -18.13
N SER A 331 13.87 5.22 -18.36
CA SER A 331 13.69 5.84 -19.68
C SER A 331 15.02 6.08 -20.38
N LEU A 332 16.03 6.62 -19.68
CA LEU A 332 17.34 6.89 -20.28
C LEU A 332 18.11 5.60 -20.62
N LEU A 333 17.98 4.54 -19.82
CA LEU A 333 18.54 3.23 -20.21
C LEU A 333 17.87 2.66 -21.45
N PHE A 334 16.55 2.87 -21.58
CA PHE A 334 15.81 2.42 -22.75
C PHE A 334 16.22 3.22 -24.01
N GLU A 335 16.33 4.54 -23.90
CA GLU A 335 16.85 5.41 -24.96
C GLU A 335 18.29 5.04 -25.35
N ALA A 336 19.10 4.54 -24.41
CA ALA A 336 20.44 4.02 -24.66
C ALA A 336 20.47 2.60 -25.27
N GLY A 337 19.32 2.03 -25.65
CA GLY A 337 19.22 0.72 -26.30
C GLY A 337 19.27 -0.48 -25.35
N VAL A 338 19.18 -0.29 -24.03
CA VAL A 338 19.20 -1.42 -23.08
C VAL A 338 17.86 -2.15 -23.11
N THR A 339 17.91 -3.48 -23.20
CA THR A 339 16.70 -4.29 -23.29
C THR A 339 15.81 -4.15 -22.04
N ALA A 340 14.49 -4.19 -22.23
CA ALA A 340 13.52 -4.07 -21.15
C ALA A 340 13.72 -5.13 -20.04
N LYS A 341 14.25 -6.30 -20.39
CA LYS A 341 14.59 -7.37 -19.44
C LYS A 341 15.73 -6.96 -18.51
N ILE A 342 16.84 -6.45 -19.05
CA ILE A 342 17.98 -5.98 -18.27
C ILE A 342 17.57 -4.80 -17.37
N ILE A 343 16.78 -3.86 -17.89
CA ILE A 343 16.25 -2.74 -17.11
C ILE A 343 15.37 -3.27 -15.97
N SER A 344 14.47 -4.21 -16.25
CA SER A 344 13.60 -4.85 -15.26
C SER A 344 14.39 -5.52 -14.13
N ASP A 345 15.47 -6.21 -14.47
CA ASP A 345 16.37 -6.86 -13.50
C ASP A 345 17.14 -5.83 -12.66
N ARG A 346 17.73 -4.80 -13.29
CA ARG A 346 18.40 -3.70 -12.58
C ARG A 346 17.46 -2.97 -11.62
N LEU A 347 16.21 -2.77 -12.02
CA LEU A 347 15.20 -2.10 -11.20
C LEU A 347 14.59 -3.04 -10.13
N GLY A 348 14.72 -4.35 -10.26
CA GLY A 348 14.04 -5.31 -9.36
C GLY A 348 12.52 -5.27 -9.52
N HIS A 349 12.04 -5.27 -10.77
CA HIS A 349 10.62 -5.44 -11.07
C HIS A 349 10.25 -6.93 -11.08
N ASN A 350 9.14 -7.28 -10.44
CA ASN A 350 8.65 -8.68 -10.47
C ASN A 350 8.02 -9.03 -11.81
N ASN A 351 7.45 -8.04 -12.50
CA ASN A 351 6.83 -8.18 -13.80
C ASN A 351 7.52 -7.22 -14.78
N VAL A 352 8.03 -7.75 -15.90
CA VAL A 352 8.67 -6.98 -16.98
C VAL A 352 7.66 -6.04 -17.64
N GLN A 353 6.37 -6.39 -17.65
CA GLN A 353 5.31 -5.53 -18.20
C GLN A 353 5.31 -4.14 -17.57
N ILE A 354 5.62 -4.01 -16.28
CA ILE A 354 5.73 -2.71 -15.61
C ILE A 354 6.81 -1.84 -16.30
N THR A 355 7.90 -2.46 -16.74
CA THR A 355 8.96 -1.79 -17.50
C THR A 355 8.47 -1.41 -18.89
N LEU A 356 7.79 -2.32 -19.59
CA LEU A 356 7.26 -2.06 -20.94
C LEU A 356 6.19 -0.96 -20.95
N ASP A 357 5.26 -0.97 -19.99
CA ASP A 357 4.19 0.01 -19.83
C ASP A 357 4.72 1.44 -19.59
N MET A 358 5.94 1.58 -19.05
CA MET A 358 6.57 2.90 -18.91
C MET A 358 7.03 3.48 -20.26
N TYR A 359 7.21 2.64 -21.29
CA TYR A 359 7.82 3.01 -22.58
C TYR A 359 6.87 2.94 -23.77
N THR A 360 5.61 2.55 -23.57
CA THR A 360 4.62 2.44 -24.66
C THR A 360 4.38 3.74 -25.45
N HIS A 361 4.89 4.87 -24.98
CA HIS A 361 4.78 6.18 -25.62
C HIS A 361 6.02 6.64 -26.41
N ILE A 362 7.13 5.88 -26.41
CA ILE A 362 8.42 6.33 -26.98
C ILE A 362 8.61 5.90 -28.46
N ASN A 363 7.58 5.33 -29.10
CA ASN A 363 7.79 4.36 -30.17
C ASN A 363 7.42 4.78 -31.61
N ASP A 364 7.49 6.07 -31.96
CA ASP A 364 7.28 6.48 -33.36
C ASP A 364 8.60 6.53 -34.16
N ASN A 365 9.71 7.00 -33.57
CA ASN A 365 11.01 7.04 -34.27
C ASN A 365 11.69 5.66 -34.39
N GLN A 366 11.52 4.78 -33.39
CA GLN A 366 12.14 3.44 -33.42
C GLN A 366 11.48 2.49 -34.43
N ARG A 367 10.24 2.74 -34.87
CA ARG A 367 9.57 1.87 -35.85
C ARG A 367 10.24 1.87 -37.23
N VAL A 368 10.84 3.00 -37.61
CA VAL A 368 11.53 3.14 -38.90
C VAL A 368 12.88 2.42 -38.84
N GLU A 369 13.62 2.55 -37.73
CA GLU A 369 14.94 1.93 -37.56
C GLU A 369 14.91 0.41 -37.41
N VAL A 370 13.79 -0.20 -36.99
CA VAL A 370 13.71 -1.67 -36.80
C VAL A 370 13.92 -2.43 -38.10
N VAL A 371 13.37 -1.93 -39.21
CA VAL A 371 13.53 -2.58 -40.51
C VAL A 371 14.96 -2.43 -41.00
N ASP A 372 15.54 -1.23 -40.85
CA ASP A 372 16.93 -0.96 -41.26
C ASP A 372 17.93 -1.77 -40.44
N GLN A 373 17.76 -1.83 -39.11
CA GLN A 373 18.59 -2.67 -38.23
C GLN A 373 18.49 -4.16 -38.57
N PHE A 374 17.29 -4.65 -38.90
CA PHE A 374 17.11 -6.04 -39.33
C PHE A 374 17.80 -6.30 -40.67
N MET A 375 17.66 -5.40 -41.63
CA MET A 375 18.29 -5.53 -42.94
C MET A 375 19.82 -5.42 -42.84
N ASP A 376 20.36 -4.55 -42.00
CA ASP A 376 21.80 -4.43 -41.73
C ASP A 376 22.36 -5.69 -41.05
N PHE A 377 21.59 -6.33 -40.16
CA PHE A 377 21.97 -7.61 -39.58
C PHE A 377 21.98 -8.74 -40.63
N ILE A 378 20.98 -8.80 -41.51
CA ILE A 378 20.93 -9.78 -42.60
C ILE A 378 22.06 -9.54 -43.63
N ARG A 379 22.40 -8.27 -43.89
CA ARG A 379 23.43 -7.87 -44.86
C ARG A 379 24.86 -7.93 -44.33
N SER A 380 25.05 -7.99 -43.01
CA SER A 380 26.38 -8.08 -42.39
C SER A 380 26.93 -9.52 -42.31
N SER A 381 26.40 -10.44 -43.12
CA SER A 381 26.90 -11.81 -43.28
C SER A 381 27.98 -11.92 -44.36
#